data_AF-A0A1Y2WT90-F1
#
_entry.id   AF-A0A1Y2WT90-F1
#
_cell.length_a   1.000
_cell.length_b   1.000
_cell.length_c   1.000
_cell.angle_alpha   90.00
_cell.angle_beta   90.00
_cell.angle_gamma   90.00
#
_symmetry.space_group_name_H-M   'P 1'
#
loop_
_entity.id
_entity.type
_entity.pdbx_description
1 polymer ?
#
loop_
_entity_poly.entity_id
_entity_poly.type
_entity_poly.pdbx_seq_one_letter_code
_entity_poly.pdbx_strand_id
1 'polypeptide(L)'
;MASETLPQNLGFLTDAAHLLVKTAPETSAYLMAQRNSLIFHNDLEQSDMQRQHACGACGHIMIPGQGSELNFESNMSLKRRRAKNKNGNSKSATGKSTATIQHRKRFTCGMCSRYTDVILPPAPPISRRRPLKSTKSPSLDVSSHRNAPIPPEPVKVSASASSKKRAKSRKQGLQALLQQAQSSASKPQSGLGLSLSDFMSK
;
A
#
# COMPACT_ATOMS: atom_id res chain seq x y z
N MET A 1 -32.87 27.30 -17.87
CA MET A 1 -33.69 26.07 -17.96
C MET A 1 -32.89 24.85 -18.43
N ALA A 2 -31.99 24.95 -19.42
CA ALA A 2 -31.22 23.77 -19.90
C ALA A 2 -30.11 23.26 -18.93
N SER A 3 -29.65 24.09 -17.99
CA SER A 3 -28.57 23.72 -17.06
C SER A 3 -29.03 22.87 -15.87
N GLU A 4 -30.30 22.99 -15.44
CA GLU A 4 -30.83 22.29 -14.27
C GLU A 4 -31.03 20.78 -14.51
N THR A 5 -31.22 20.37 -15.76
CA THR A 5 -31.42 18.97 -16.15
C THR A 5 -30.12 18.22 -16.42
N LEU A 6 -28.98 18.93 -16.48
CA LEU A 6 -27.67 18.33 -16.75
C LEU A 6 -27.29 17.20 -15.78
N PRO A 7 -27.34 17.37 -14.44
CA PRO A 7 -26.99 16.30 -13.51
C PRO A 7 -27.91 15.07 -13.65
N GLN A 8 -29.20 15.28 -13.91
CA GLN A 8 -30.16 14.19 -14.14
C GLN A 8 -29.82 13.42 -15.41
N ASN A 9 -29.46 14.12 -16.49
CA ASN A 9 -29.07 13.52 -17.75
C ASN A 9 -27.76 12.71 -17.61
N LEU A 10 -26.76 13.27 -16.92
CA LEU A 10 -25.52 12.55 -16.62
C LEU A 10 -25.77 11.29 -15.78
N GLY A 11 -26.69 11.35 -14.81
CA GLY A 11 -27.12 10.20 -14.01
C GLY A 11 -27.80 9.13 -14.86
N PHE A 12 -28.80 9.53 -15.65
CA PHE A 12 -29.51 8.64 -16.57
C PHE A 12 -28.57 7.92 -17.54
N LEU A 13 -27.64 8.63 -18.18
CA LEU A 13 -26.65 8.03 -19.09
C LEU A 13 -25.74 7.03 -18.37
N THR A 14 -25.39 7.31 -17.11
CA THR A 14 -24.57 6.41 -16.28
C THR A 14 -25.33 5.12 -16.01
N ASP A 15 -26.57 5.22 -15.54
CA ASP A 15 -27.41 4.07 -15.16
C ASP A 15 -27.77 3.22 -16.38
N ALA A 16 -28.17 3.86 -17.48
CA ALA A 16 -28.48 3.18 -18.74
C ALA A 16 -27.27 2.41 -19.29
N ALA A 17 -26.07 2.99 -19.23
CA ALA A 17 -24.85 2.30 -19.65
C ALA A 17 -24.56 1.08 -18.75
N HIS A 18 -24.74 1.20 -17.43
CA HIS A 18 -24.56 0.08 -16.51
C HIS A 18 -25.53 -1.07 -16.74
N LEU A 19 -26.79 -0.79 -17.11
CA LEU A 19 -27.76 -1.81 -17.45
C LEU A 19 -27.35 -2.61 -18.70
N LEU A 20 -26.75 -1.93 -19.68
CA LEU A 20 -26.39 -2.52 -20.98
C LEU A 20 -24.99 -3.13 -21.03
N VAL A 21 -24.12 -2.88 -20.04
CA VAL A 21 -22.68 -3.24 -20.11
C VAL A 21 -22.42 -4.72 -20.41
N LYS A 22 -23.28 -5.63 -19.94
CA LYS A 22 -23.13 -7.07 -20.13
C LYS A 22 -23.73 -7.59 -21.43
N THR A 23 -24.82 -6.98 -21.90
CA THR A 23 -25.59 -7.45 -23.06
C THR A 23 -25.20 -6.73 -24.35
N ALA A 24 -24.75 -5.48 -24.24
CA ALA A 24 -24.36 -4.62 -25.35
C ALA A 24 -23.24 -3.66 -24.91
N PRO A 25 -21.98 -4.14 -24.82
CA PRO A 25 -20.85 -3.32 -24.35
C PRO A 25 -20.60 -2.11 -25.23
N GLU A 26 -20.79 -2.21 -26.55
CA GLU A 26 -20.62 -1.08 -27.48
C GLU A 26 -21.63 0.05 -27.23
N THR A 27 -22.90 -0.29 -26.95
CA THR A 27 -23.92 0.72 -26.67
C THR A 27 -23.69 1.37 -25.31
N SER A 28 -23.29 0.58 -24.30
CA SER A 28 -22.90 1.13 -23.00
C SER A 28 -21.74 2.12 -23.12
N ALA A 29 -20.77 1.83 -23.98
CA ALA A 29 -19.62 2.68 -24.23
C ALA A 29 -20.03 3.96 -24.95
N TYR A 30 -20.92 3.87 -25.93
CA TYR A 30 -21.49 5.03 -26.62
C TYR A 30 -22.19 6.00 -25.64
N LEU A 31 -23.04 5.47 -24.75
CA LEU A 31 -23.73 6.29 -23.73
C LEU A 31 -22.75 7.00 -22.79
N MET A 32 -21.71 6.30 -22.35
CA MET A 32 -20.65 6.88 -21.53
C MET A 32 -19.77 7.88 -22.29
N ALA A 33 -19.55 7.68 -23.59
CA ALA A 33 -18.84 8.64 -24.44
C ALA A 33 -19.66 9.92 -24.59
N GLN A 34 -20.98 9.80 -24.79
CA GLN A 34 -21.89 10.95 -24.82
C GLN A 34 -21.90 11.69 -23.48
N ARG A 35 -21.92 10.96 -22.36
CA ARG A 35 -21.76 11.54 -21.02
C ARG A 35 -20.45 12.32 -20.89
N ASN A 36 -19.33 11.75 -21.33
CA ASN A 36 -18.02 12.42 -21.29
C ASN A 36 -18.00 13.69 -22.15
N SER A 37 -18.65 13.66 -23.33
CA SER A 37 -18.82 14.82 -24.19
C SER A 37 -19.61 15.94 -23.49
N LEU A 38 -20.73 15.61 -22.83
CA LEU A 38 -21.51 16.59 -22.07
C LEU A 38 -20.69 17.24 -20.94
N ILE A 39 -19.91 16.44 -20.21
CA ILE A 39 -19.04 16.95 -19.15
C ILE A 39 -17.99 17.91 -19.73
N PHE A 40 -17.37 17.54 -20.85
CA PHE A 40 -16.38 18.37 -21.53
C PHE A 40 -16.98 19.68 -22.05
N HIS A 41 -18.15 19.63 -22.71
CA HIS A 41 -18.82 20.82 -23.24
C HIS A 41 -19.33 21.79 -22.17
N ASN A 42 -19.54 21.32 -20.94
CA ASN A 42 -19.97 22.15 -19.82
C ASN A 42 -18.81 22.50 -18.87
N ASP A 43 -17.55 22.26 -19.28
CA ASP A 43 -16.32 22.53 -18.50
C ASP A 43 -16.37 21.98 -17.06
N LEU A 44 -16.98 20.80 -16.90
CA LEU A 44 -17.09 20.13 -15.61
C LEU A 44 -15.84 19.29 -15.33
N GLU A 45 -15.20 19.53 -14.18
CA GLU A 45 -14.06 18.73 -13.76
C GLU A 45 -14.48 17.30 -13.40
N GLN A 46 -13.78 16.32 -13.98
CA GLN A 46 -13.98 14.91 -13.61
C GLN A 46 -13.10 14.52 -12.44
N SER A 47 -13.71 13.97 -11.39
CA SER A 47 -12.96 13.37 -10.30
C SER A 47 -12.13 12.17 -10.77
N ASP A 48 -11.01 11.91 -10.09
CA ASP A 48 -10.17 10.75 -10.39
C ASP A 48 -10.92 9.42 -10.24
N MET A 49 -11.91 9.33 -9.35
CA MET A 49 -12.77 8.16 -9.22
C MET A 49 -13.56 7.91 -10.50
N GLN A 50 -14.07 8.98 -11.12
CA GLN A 50 -14.82 8.90 -12.36
C GLN A 50 -13.92 8.56 -13.56
N ARG A 51 -12.70 9.10 -13.59
CA ARG A 51 -11.70 8.77 -14.63
C ARG A 51 -11.24 7.31 -14.59
N GLN A 52 -11.29 6.66 -13.42
CA GLN A 52 -11.02 5.22 -13.27
C GLN A 52 -12.18 4.35 -13.76
N HIS A 53 -13.39 4.91 -13.80
CA HIS A 53 -14.60 4.18 -14.04
C HIS A 53 -14.85 3.90 -15.53
N ALA A 54 -14.65 4.89 -16.39
CA ALA A 54 -14.88 4.76 -17.83
C ALA A 54 -13.73 5.38 -18.64
N CYS A 55 -13.47 4.82 -19.83
CA CYS A 55 -12.45 5.32 -20.73
C CYS A 55 -12.85 6.70 -21.25
N GLY A 56 -12.00 7.71 -21.03
CA GLY A 56 -12.25 9.08 -21.53
C GLY A 56 -12.26 9.21 -23.05
N ALA A 57 -11.77 8.21 -23.79
CA ALA A 57 -11.69 8.25 -25.25
C ALA A 57 -12.87 7.57 -25.95
N CYS A 58 -13.22 6.34 -25.54
CA CYS A 58 -14.28 5.55 -26.19
C CYS A 58 -15.50 5.31 -25.29
N GLY A 59 -15.47 5.73 -24.03
CA GLY A 59 -16.56 5.54 -23.08
C GLY A 59 -16.66 4.14 -22.46
N HIS A 60 -15.82 3.17 -22.84
CA HIS A 60 -15.86 1.83 -22.25
C HIS A 60 -15.81 1.84 -20.72
N ILE A 61 -16.73 1.16 -20.04
CA ILE A 61 -16.69 0.99 -18.58
C ILE A 61 -15.54 0.04 -18.23
N MET A 62 -14.52 0.54 -17.53
CA MET A 62 -13.29 -0.18 -17.28
C MET A 62 -13.43 -1.03 -16.01
N ILE A 63 -13.76 -2.32 -16.19
CA ILE A 63 -13.84 -3.29 -15.09
C ILE A 63 -12.56 -4.13 -15.08
N PRO A 64 -11.67 -3.98 -14.08
CA PRO A 64 -10.46 -4.79 -13.98
C PRO A 64 -10.79 -6.29 -13.94
N GLY A 65 -10.13 -7.07 -14.81
CA GLY A 65 -10.37 -8.51 -14.93
C GLY A 65 -11.49 -8.90 -15.90
N GLN A 66 -12.21 -7.94 -16.47
CA GLN A 66 -13.18 -8.14 -17.55
C GLN A 66 -12.73 -7.40 -18.81
N GLY A 67 -11.55 -7.76 -19.32
CA GLY A 67 -10.95 -7.16 -20.52
C GLY A 67 -10.20 -5.84 -20.29
N SER A 68 -10.54 -5.06 -19.26
CA SER A 68 -9.74 -3.91 -18.84
C SER A 68 -8.65 -4.31 -17.83
N GLU A 69 -7.49 -3.64 -17.90
CA GLU A 69 -6.34 -3.95 -17.05
C GLU A 69 -6.08 -2.84 -16.02
N LEU A 70 -5.63 -3.22 -14.81
CA LEU A 70 -5.20 -2.31 -13.77
C LEU A 70 -3.77 -2.64 -13.34
N ASN A 71 -2.86 -1.68 -13.53
CA ASN A 71 -1.45 -1.79 -13.14
C ASN A 71 -1.09 -0.76 -12.07
N PHE A 72 -0.44 -1.21 -11.00
CA PHE A 72 0.09 -0.34 -9.96
C PHE A 72 1.59 -0.12 -10.19
N GLU A 73 1.96 1.12 -10.48
CA GLU A 73 3.35 1.52 -10.67
C GLU A 73 3.82 2.32 -9.44
N SER A 74 4.97 1.93 -8.87
CA SER A 74 5.66 2.74 -7.87
C SER A 74 6.81 3.47 -8.53
N ASN A 75 7.22 4.63 -7.99
CA ASN A 75 8.37 5.38 -8.50
C ASN A 75 9.63 4.50 -8.66
N MET A 76 9.81 3.49 -7.79
CA MET A 76 10.90 2.53 -7.88
C MET A 76 10.77 1.54 -9.04
N SER A 77 9.56 1.03 -9.34
CA SER A 77 9.36 0.18 -10.53
C SER A 77 9.48 0.97 -11.83
N LEU A 78 9.05 2.24 -11.83
CA LEU A 78 9.23 3.18 -12.94
C LEU A 78 10.71 3.46 -13.24
N LYS A 79 11.52 3.73 -12.20
CA LYS A 79 12.97 3.94 -12.34
C LYS A 79 13.65 2.71 -12.93
N ARG A 80 13.28 1.49 -12.51
CA ARG A 80 13.83 0.24 -13.07
C ARG A 80 13.42 0.02 -14.52
N ARG A 81 12.15 0.25 -14.88
CA ARG A 81 11.68 0.16 -16.28
C ARG A 81 12.40 1.16 -17.19
N ARG A 82 12.53 2.42 -16.74
CA ARG A 82 13.26 3.45 -17.48
C ARG A 82 14.74 3.12 -17.61
N ALA A 83 15.40 2.61 -16.57
CA ALA A 83 16.79 2.17 -16.64
C ALA A 83 16.98 1.02 -17.65
N LYS A 84 16.05 0.06 -17.71
CA LYS A 84 16.09 -1.06 -18.67
C LYS A 84 15.93 -0.60 -20.13
N ASN A 85 15.14 0.44 -20.38
CA ASN A 85 15.01 1.06 -21.72
C ASN A 85 16.17 2.02 -22.07
N LYS A 86 17.01 2.41 -21.09
CA LYS A 86 18.10 3.39 -21.30
C LYS A 86 19.43 2.77 -21.74
N ASN A 87 19.44 1.49 -22.15
CA ASN A 87 20.60 0.90 -22.82
C ASN A 87 20.91 1.57 -24.19
N GLY A 88 20.07 2.51 -24.65
CA GLY A 88 20.43 3.51 -25.66
C GLY A 88 20.96 4.79 -25.03
N ASN A 89 22.28 4.93 -25.01
CA ASN A 89 23.09 6.15 -24.91
C ASN A 89 22.34 7.47 -24.62
N SER A 90 22.14 7.82 -23.34
CA SER A 90 21.85 9.23 -23.00
C SER A 90 22.43 9.62 -21.64
N LYS A 91 23.39 10.55 -21.74
CA LYS A 91 24.13 11.19 -20.66
C LYS A 91 23.18 11.86 -19.66
N SER A 92 23.54 11.68 -18.38
CA SER A 92 23.10 12.34 -17.16
C SER A 92 22.30 13.65 -17.27
N ALA A 93 21.14 13.68 -16.59
CA ALA A 93 20.64 14.89 -15.96
C ALA A 93 20.65 14.67 -14.44
N THR A 94 21.67 15.23 -13.80
CA THR A 94 21.82 15.36 -12.35
C THR A 94 20.83 16.39 -11.82
N GLY A 95 19.65 15.94 -11.40
CA GLY A 95 18.75 16.71 -10.55
C GLY A 95 18.46 15.89 -9.32
N LYS A 96 18.99 16.29 -8.15
CA LYS A 96 18.59 15.75 -6.84
C LYS A 96 17.17 16.24 -6.53
N SER A 97 16.18 15.65 -7.20
CA SER A 97 14.80 15.77 -6.79
C SER A 97 14.64 14.88 -5.57
N THR A 98 14.26 15.48 -4.43
CA THR A 98 13.65 14.81 -3.29
C THR A 98 12.33 14.21 -3.77
N ALA A 99 12.42 13.14 -4.55
CA ALA A 99 11.30 12.51 -5.20
C ALA A 99 10.46 11.84 -4.11
N THR A 100 9.40 12.53 -3.68
CA THR A 100 8.30 11.90 -2.97
C THR A 100 7.88 10.66 -3.77
N ILE A 101 7.79 9.52 -3.09
CA ILE A 101 7.42 8.26 -3.72
C ILE A 101 5.98 8.41 -4.20
N GLN A 102 5.80 8.77 -5.46
CA GLN A 102 4.49 8.82 -6.09
C GLN A 102 4.12 7.40 -6.54
N HIS A 103 2.94 6.95 -6.09
CA HIS A 103 2.30 5.74 -6.56
C HIS A 103 1.31 6.12 -7.66
N ARG A 104 1.22 5.30 -8.71
CA ARG A 104 0.36 5.55 -9.86
C ARG A 104 -0.49 4.32 -10.13
N LYS A 105 -1.79 4.51 -10.35
CA LYS A 105 -2.67 3.51 -10.94
C LYS A 105 -2.78 3.79 -12.43
N ARG A 106 -2.50 2.78 -13.25
CA ARG A 106 -2.74 2.81 -14.70
C ARG A 106 -3.90 1.88 -15.02
N PHE A 107 -4.97 2.43 -15.56
CA PHE A 107 -6.08 1.68 -16.13
C PHE A 107 -5.88 1.61 -17.64
N THR A 108 -5.96 0.41 -18.23
CA THR A 108 -5.90 0.22 -19.69
C THR A 108 -7.28 -0.23 -20.17
N CYS A 109 -7.83 0.48 -21.14
CA CYS A 109 -9.14 0.19 -21.71
C CYS A 109 -9.11 -1.12 -22.53
N GLY A 110 -10.03 -2.03 -22.25
CA GLY A 110 -10.15 -3.31 -22.99
C GLY A 110 -10.64 -3.20 -24.43
N MET A 111 -11.27 -2.08 -24.82
CA MET A 111 -11.78 -1.89 -26.19
C MET A 111 -10.81 -1.14 -27.12
N CYS A 112 -10.27 -0.01 -26.66
CA CYS A 112 -9.41 0.85 -27.50
C CYS A 112 -7.93 0.88 -27.06
N SER A 113 -7.57 0.13 -26.01
CA SER A 113 -6.21 0.01 -25.46
C SER A 113 -5.55 1.32 -24.98
N ARG A 114 -6.29 2.45 -24.98
CA ARG A 114 -5.81 3.69 -24.36
C ARG A 114 -5.78 3.54 -22.85
N TYR A 115 -4.87 4.27 -22.21
CA TYR A 115 -4.67 4.20 -20.78
C TYR A 115 -5.05 5.51 -20.07
N THR A 116 -5.59 5.36 -18.87
CA THR A 116 -5.86 6.46 -17.94
C THR A 116 -4.99 6.27 -16.71
N ASP A 117 -4.29 7.34 -16.35
CA ASP A 117 -3.39 7.33 -15.24
C ASP A 117 -3.91 8.20 -14.09
N VAL A 118 -3.84 7.67 -12.87
CA VAL A 118 -4.24 8.32 -11.62
C VAL A 118 -3.09 8.33 -10.65
N ILE A 119 -2.76 9.50 -10.14
CA ILE A 119 -1.71 9.67 -9.14
C ILE A 119 -2.33 9.44 -7.77
N LEU A 120 -1.77 8.50 -7.01
CA LEU A 120 -2.17 8.27 -5.63
C LEU A 120 -1.33 9.15 -4.70
N PRO A 121 -1.96 9.81 -3.72
CA PRO A 121 -1.21 10.46 -2.65
C PRO A 121 -0.40 9.42 -1.87
N PRO A 122 0.75 9.81 -1.29
CA PRO A 122 1.52 8.91 -0.44
C PRO A 122 0.67 8.48 0.76
N ALA A 123 0.70 7.18 1.09
CA ALA A 123 0.01 6.69 2.27
C ALA A 123 0.62 7.33 3.54
N PRO A 124 -0.21 7.67 4.54
CA PRO A 124 0.31 8.20 5.80
C PRO A 124 1.21 7.17 6.48
N PRO A 125 2.25 7.61 7.21
CA PRO A 125 3.15 6.70 7.91
C PRO A 125 2.38 5.89 8.95
N ILE A 126 2.46 4.56 8.86
CA ILE A 126 1.84 3.68 9.85
C ILE A 126 2.64 3.76 11.14
N SER A 127 2.08 4.38 12.17
CA SER A 127 2.65 4.36 13.52
C SER A 127 2.42 2.98 14.15
N ARG A 128 3.42 2.11 14.06
CA ARG A 128 3.42 0.85 14.82
C ARG A 128 3.77 1.15 16.26
N ARG A 129 2.75 1.22 17.13
CA ARG A 129 2.99 1.19 18.58
C ARG A 129 3.66 -0.13 18.91
N ARG A 130 4.94 -0.05 19.27
CA ARG A 130 5.66 -1.19 19.83
C ARG A 130 4.94 -1.56 21.14
N PRO A 131 4.50 -2.81 21.34
CA PRO A 131 3.90 -3.18 22.62
C PRO A 131 4.92 -2.88 23.71
N LEU A 132 4.53 -2.02 24.66
CA LEU A 132 5.30 -1.81 25.87
C LEU A 132 5.38 -3.17 26.55
N LYS A 133 6.60 -3.64 26.82
CA LYS A 133 6.81 -4.79 27.70
C LYS A 133 6.09 -4.46 29.01
N SER A 134 5.11 -5.28 29.37
CA SER A 134 4.46 -5.27 30.67
C SER A 134 5.54 -5.36 31.74
N THR A 135 5.90 -4.23 32.33
CA THR A 135 6.60 -4.18 33.60
C THR A 135 5.61 -4.66 34.66
N LYS A 136 5.89 -5.84 35.19
CA LYS A 136 5.24 -6.45 36.35
C LYS A 136 4.84 -5.38 37.36
N SER A 137 3.55 -5.32 37.67
CA SER A 137 3.01 -4.60 38.82
C SER A 137 3.64 -5.17 40.11
N PRO A 138 4.23 -4.36 41.00
CA PRO A 138 4.40 -4.77 42.38
C PRO A 138 3.06 -4.58 43.12
N SER A 139 2.70 -5.62 43.85
CA SER A 139 1.61 -5.67 44.82
C SER A 139 1.73 -4.57 45.87
N LEU A 140 0.56 -4.12 46.33
CA LEU A 140 0.37 -3.25 47.50
C LEU A 140 0.96 -3.91 48.74
N ASP A 141 1.73 -3.18 49.54
CA ASP A 141 1.75 -3.32 50.99
C ASP A 141 2.21 -2.02 51.67
N VAL A 142 1.61 -1.76 52.83
CA VAL A 142 1.53 -0.48 53.54
C VAL A 142 2.61 -0.37 54.63
N SER A 143 3.07 0.87 54.86
CA SER A 143 3.73 1.42 56.07
C SER A 143 5.16 0.99 56.45
N SER A 144 6.12 1.94 56.43
CA SER A 144 6.54 2.68 57.65
C SER A 144 7.78 3.57 57.40
N HIS A 145 7.60 4.87 57.62
CA HIS A 145 8.50 5.89 58.19
C HIS A 145 10.05 5.90 58.03
N ARG A 146 10.50 7.04 57.48
CA ARG A 146 11.52 8.03 57.99
C ARG A 146 12.84 8.19 57.23
N ASN A 147 12.92 9.40 56.63
CA ASN A 147 14.01 10.39 56.51
C ASN A 147 15.35 10.02 55.87
N ALA A 148 15.57 10.66 54.71
CA ALA A 148 16.89 11.04 54.16
C ALA A 148 17.38 12.39 54.74
N PRO A 149 18.66 12.72 54.54
CA PRO A 149 18.98 14.00 53.90
C PRO A 149 20.07 13.94 52.80
N ILE A 150 19.72 14.50 51.63
CA ILE A 150 20.47 15.48 50.78
C ILE A 150 21.58 14.97 49.81
N PRO A 151 21.74 15.58 48.59
CA PRO A 151 22.22 14.96 47.33
C PRO A 151 23.65 15.40 46.90
N PRO A 152 24.18 15.00 45.71
CA PRO A 152 24.03 15.81 44.47
C PRO A 152 23.96 15.04 43.12
N GLU A 153 23.47 15.76 42.10
CA GLU A 153 23.41 15.49 40.64
C GLU A 153 24.80 15.42 39.92
N PRO A 154 24.94 15.53 38.56
CA PRO A 154 24.44 14.72 37.43
C PRO A 154 25.53 14.45 36.34
N VAL A 155 25.60 13.30 35.63
CA VAL A 155 26.30 13.28 34.31
C VAL A 155 25.78 12.25 33.28
N LYS A 156 25.07 12.79 32.29
CA LYS A 156 25.14 12.60 30.82
C LYS A 156 25.84 11.36 30.21
N VAL A 157 25.03 10.61 29.45
CA VAL A 157 25.21 10.06 28.07
C VAL A 157 26.54 9.38 27.66
N SER A 158 26.47 8.10 27.25
CA SER A 158 27.13 7.67 26.00
C SER A 158 26.44 6.44 25.38
N ALA A 159 25.90 6.64 24.18
CA ALA A 159 25.10 5.68 23.40
C ALA A 159 25.92 4.83 22.40
N SER A 160 27.19 4.55 22.69
CA SER A 160 28.10 3.88 21.74
C SER A 160 28.71 2.55 22.23
N ALA A 161 28.12 1.91 23.25
CA ALA A 161 28.60 0.61 23.76
C ALA A 161 27.71 -0.61 23.38
N SER A 162 26.73 -0.47 22.48
CA SER A 162 25.79 -1.57 22.14
C SER A 162 26.12 -2.34 20.86
N SER A 163 27.05 -1.86 20.03
CA SER A 163 27.36 -2.46 18.71
C SER A 163 28.21 -3.72 18.79
N LYS A 164 29.22 -3.76 19.69
CA LYS A 164 30.07 -4.95 19.89
C LYS A 164 29.41 -6.04 20.75
N LYS A 165 28.46 -5.69 21.61
CA LYS A 165 27.71 -6.68 22.44
C LYS A 165 26.68 -7.47 21.63
N ARG A 166 26.15 -6.91 20.54
CA ARG A 166 25.10 -7.55 19.71
C ARG A 166 25.64 -8.61 18.73
N ALA A 167 26.89 -8.48 18.29
CA ALA A 167 27.54 -9.49 17.45
C ALA A 167 27.87 -10.78 18.23
N LYS A 168 28.18 -10.66 19.52
CA LYS A 168 28.51 -11.80 20.39
C LYS A 168 27.26 -12.58 20.83
N SER A 169 26.13 -11.89 21.06
CA SER A 169 24.84 -12.56 21.38
C SER A 169 24.19 -13.25 20.17
N ARG A 170 24.47 -12.81 18.93
CA ARG A 170 23.97 -13.48 17.72
C ARG A 170 24.60 -14.86 17.49
N LYS A 171 25.88 -15.04 17.83
CA LYS A 171 26.55 -16.35 17.70
C LYS A 171 26.07 -17.36 18.75
N GLN A 172 25.80 -16.92 19.98
CA GLN A 172 25.23 -17.77 21.03
C GLN A 172 23.75 -18.08 20.79
N GLY A 173 22.97 -17.13 20.26
CA GLY A 173 21.55 -17.34 19.96
C GLY A 173 21.29 -18.39 18.88
N LEU A 174 22.12 -18.46 17.83
CA LEU A 174 21.99 -19.47 16.78
C LEU A 174 22.28 -20.89 17.33
N GLN A 175 23.28 -21.03 18.20
CA GLN A 175 23.65 -22.32 18.78
C GLN A 175 22.56 -22.84 19.74
N ALA A 176 21.91 -21.94 20.50
CA ALA A 176 20.76 -22.29 21.32
C ALA A 176 19.56 -22.74 20.47
N LEU A 177 19.30 -22.08 19.33
CA LEU A 177 18.26 -22.50 18.38
C LEU A 177 18.56 -23.85 17.73
N LEU A 178 19.81 -24.15 17.41
CA LEU A 178 20.22 -25.45 16.88
C LEU A 178 20.08 -26.56 17.93
N GLN A 179 20.47 -26.32 19.19
CA GLN A 179 20.28 -27.28 20.27
C GLN A 179 18.80 -27.51 20.59
N GLN A 180 17.96 -26.47 20.47
CA GLN A 180 16.51 -26.62 20.63
C GLN A 180 15.86 -27.39 19.47
N ALA A 181 16.33 -27.20 18.23
CA ALA A 181 15.89 -27.98 17.07
C ALA A 181 16.38 -29.44 17.12
N GLN A 182 17.53 -29.71 17.74
CA GLN A 182 18.04 -31.07 17.94
C GLN A 182 17.34 -31.79 19.10
N SER A 183 16.98 -31.08 20.16
CA SER A 183 16.27 -31.67 21.32
C SER A 183 14.77 -31.85 21.10
N SER A 184 14.16 -31.17 20.11
CA SER A 184 12.77 -31.42 19.70
C SER A 184 12.57 -32.66 18.81
N ALA A 185 13.64 -33.37 18.44
CA ALA A 185 13.54 -34.66 17.75
C ALA A 185 13.21 -35.84 18.69
N SER A 186 13.20 -35.64 20.02
CA SER A 186 12.99 -36.75 20.97
C SER A 186 12.26 -36.34 22.27
N LYS A 187 11.07 -35.73 22.17
CA LYS A 187 9.90 -35.92 23.07
C LYS A 187 8.89 -34.77 22.91
N PRO A 188 7.57 -35.07 22.97
CA PRO A 188 6.55 -34.05 22.84
C PRO A 188 6.20 -33.49 24.22
N GLN A 189 6.36 -32.17 24.44
CA GLN A 189 5.44 -31.47 25.32
C GLN A 189 5.40 -29.96 25.07
N SER A 190 4.19 -29.51 24.72
CA SER A 190 3.59 -28.21 24.99
C SER A 190 4.13 -26.98 24.23
N GLY A 191 3.47 -26.67 23.10
CA GLY A 191 3.45 -25.33 22.50
C GLY A 191 3.28 -25.34 20.99
N LEU A 192 2.03 -25.19 20.53
CA LEU A 192 1.61 -24.96 19.13
C LEU A 192 2.01 -26.08 18.14
N GLY A 193 1.27 -27.19 18.17
CA GLY A 193 1.42 -28.34 17.29
C GLY A 193 0.99 -28.10 15.84
N LEU A 194 1.75 -27.28 15.11
CA LEU A 194 1.67 -27.19 13.65
C LEU A 194 3.03 -27.58 13.07
N SER A 195 3.17 -28.87 12.75
CA SER A 195 4.34 -29.41 12.06
C SER A 195 4.25 -29.11 10.57
N LEU A 196 5.39 -28.90 9.90
CA LEU A 196 5.49 -28.75 8.44
C LEU A 196 4.89 -29.94 7.65
N SER A 197 4.74 -31.10 8.28
CA SER A 197 4.08 -32.28 7.70
C SER A 197 2.57 -32.14 7.51
N ASP A 198 1.92 -31.22 8.24
CA ASP A 198 0.45 -31.01 8.16
C ASP A 198 0.04 -30.25 6.89
N PHE A 199 0.97 -29.53 6.27
CA PHE A 199 0.74 -28.78 5.03
C PHE A 199 1.09 -29.55 3.75
N MET A 200 1.68 -30.75 3.88
CA MET A 200 2.14 -31.56 2.75
C MET A 200 1.26 -32.76 2.45
N SER A 201 0.17 -32.95 3.20
CA SER A 201 -0.83 -33.99 2.93
C SER A 201 -2.04 -33.34 2.25
N LYS A 202 -2.40 -33.86 1.08
CA LYS A 202 -3.42 -33.36 0.14
C LYS A 202 -4.85 -33.54 0.64
#